data_AF-A0A2N2NKL2-F1
#
_entry.id   AF-A0A2N2NKL2-F1
#
_cell.length_a   1.000
_cell.length_b   1.000
_cell.length_c   1.000
_cell.angle_alpha   90.00
_cell.angle_beta   90.00
_cell.angle_gamma   90.00
#
_symmetry.space_group_name_H-M   'P 1'
#
loop_
_entity.id
_entity.type
_entity.pdbx_description
1 polymer ?
#
loop_
_entity_poly.entity_id
_entity_poly.type
_entity_poly.pdbx_seq_one_letter_code
_entity_poly.pdbx_strand_id
1 'polypeptide(L)'
;MIISKYQKKIPPEISIINAIEFSSWRTFSQSFFDRHPGIKILISDIADNLIRGYHGNKILRKLMDMLGMAKLVTHTPFFTLPTQEFQHELLNKIDRQEIIRVISDHPVLIDLWKNESDGLHIHLVNYHAQKQEIKLKIPDNSIITVISPEQQEHEMHITSDTATLELDLYSICLLKINKEFK
;
A
#
# COMPACT_ATOMS: atom_id res chain seq x y z
N MET A 1 -0.16 30.37 -17.79
CA MET A 1 0.49 30.81 -16.54
C MET A 1 -0.60 31.09 -15.51
N ILE A 2 -0.95 30.10 -14.68
CA ILE A 2 -1.88 30.29 -13.56
C ILE A 2 -1.07 30.00 -12.30
N ILE A 3 -0.75 31.07 -11.57
CA ILE A 3 -0.01 31.03 -10.31
C ILE A 3 -1.02 30.67 -9.22
N SER A 4 -0.93 29.47 -8.66
CA SER A 4 -1.75 29.01 -7.53
C SER A 4 -1.31 29.69 -6.24
N LYS A 5 -2.20 30.47 -5.63
CA LYS A 5 -2.00 31.32 -4.44
C LYS A 5 -2.11 30.58 -3.09
N TYR A 6 -2.07 29.25 -3.05
CA TYR A 6 -2.19 28.49 -1.80
C TYR A 6 -1.14 27.37 -1.71
N GLN A 7 0.13 27.74 -1.60
CA GLN A 7 1.12 26.82 -1.01
C GLN A 7 0.96 26.88 0.51
N LYS A 8 0.07 26.04 1.06
CA LYS A 8 0.22 25.61 2.45
C LYS A 8 1.65 25.04 2.55
N LYS A 9 2.47 25.60 3.44
CA LYS A 9 3.80 25.05 3.75
C LYS A 9 3.58 23.61 4.19
N ILE A 10 4.01 22.67 3.37
CA ILE A 10 4.01 21.26 3.70
C ILE A 10 4.94 21.09 4.91
N PRO A 11 4.52 20.39 5.98
CA PRO A 11 5.37 20.09 7.12
C PRO A 11 6.70 19.46 6.66
N PRO A 12 7.83 19.78 7.30
CA PRO A 12 9.15 19.29 6.88
C PRO A 12 9.28 17.76 6.96
N GLU A 13 8.39 17.08 7.69
CA GLU A 13 8.34 15.62 7.78
C GLU A 13 7.71 14.94 6.55
N ILE A 14 7.01 15.69 5.70
CA ILE A 14 6.33 15.13 4.52
C ILE A 14 7.23 15.28 3.29
N SER A 15 7.73 14.14 2.79
CA SER A 15 8.42 14.07 1.51
C SER A 15 7.40 14.03 0.36
N ILE A 16 7.46 15.00 -0.55
CA ILE A 16 6.65 14.99 -1.77
C ILE A 16 7.47 14.41 -2.91
N ILE A 17 7.01 13.27 -3.43
CA ILE A 17 7.55 12.66 -4.62
C ILE A 17 6.74 13.15 -5.82
N ASN A 18 7.32 14.05 -6.63
CA ASN A 18 6.66 14.55 -7.84
C ASN A 18 6.83 13.56 -9.00
N ALA A 19 5.73 12.88 -9.39
CA ALA A 19 5.69 11.89 -10.46
C ALA A 19 6.12 12.42 -11.85
N ILE A 20 6.04 13.74 -12.07
CA ILE A 20 6.40 14.38 -13.35
C ILE A 20 7.92 14.51 -13.51
N GLU A 21 8.67 14.48 -12.40
CA GLU A 21 10.14 14.61 -12.38
C GLU A 21 10.87 13.27 -12.57
N PHE A 22 10.15 12.20 -12.91
CA PHE A 22 10.73 10.89 -13.18
C PHE A 22 11.25 10.84 -14.61
N SER A 23 12.49 10.38 -14.78
CA SER A 23 13.14 10.23 -16.08
C SER A 23 12.39 9.26 -17.01
N SER A 24 11.70 8.28 -16.41
CA SER A 24 10.83 7.33 -17.11
C SER A 24 9.39 7.84 -17.32
N TRP A 25 9.05 9.05 -16.85
CA TRP A 25 7.73 9.64 -17.06
C TRP A 25 7.51 9.91 -18.55
N ARG A 26 6.66 9.09 -19.17
CA ARG A 26 6.17 9.33 -20.53
C ARG A 26 4.74 9.79 -20.44
N THR A 27 4.37 10.78 -21.25
CA THR A 27 2.96 11.07 -21.53
C THR A 27 2.31 9.79 -22.02
N PHE A 28 1.29 9.31 -21.28
CA PHE A 28 0.52 8.15 -21.69
C PHE A 28 0.05 8.34 -23.13
N SER A 29 0.41 7.41 -24.01
CA SER A 29 -0.05 7.46 -25.39
C SER A 29 -1.57 7.38 -25.38
N GLN A 30 -2.24 8.28 -26.11
CA GLN A 30 -3.70 8.26 -26.25
C GLN A 30 -4.18 6.85 -26.57
N SER A 31 -5.04 6.31 -25.70
CA SER A 31 -5.62 4.99 -25.87
C SER A 31 -6.42 4.93 -27.18
N PHE A 32 -6.71 3.74 -27.69
CA PHE A 32 -7.57 3.57 -28.86
C PHE A 32 -8.90 4.33 -28.72
N PHE A 33 -9.44 4.41 -27.50
CA PHE A 33 -10.68 5.12 -27.17
C PHE A 33 -10.49 6.63 -27.10
N ASP A 34 -9.34 7.13 -26.64
CA ASP A 34 -9.03 8.56 -26.69
C ASP A 34 -8.93 9.09 -28.12
N ARG A 35 -8.59 8.21 -29.08
CA ARG A 35 -8.57 8.53 -30.51
C ARG A 35 -9.97 8.51 -31.16
N HIS A 36 -10.98 7.94 -30.49
CA HIS A 36 -12.34 7.78 -31.00
C HIS A 36 -13.38 8.31 -30.00
N PRO A 37 -13.62 9.64 -29.96
CA PRO A 37 -14.45 10.27 -28.93
C PRO A 37 -15.89 9.73 -28.88
N GLY A 38 -16.47 9.31 -30.00
CA GLY A 38 -17.81 8.71 -30.02
C GLY A 38 -17.89 7.36 -29.28
N ILE A 39 -16.86 6.52 -29.41
CA ILE A 39 -16.78 5.22 -28.71
C ILE A 39 -16.51 5.45 -27.22
N LYS A 40 -15.68 6.44 -26.89
CA LYS A 40 -15.39 6.84 -25.51
C LYS A 40 -16.65 7.24 -24.75
N ILE A 41 -17.52 8.04 -25.35
CA ILE A 41 -18.80 8.47 -24.72
C ILE A 41 -19.68 7.25 -24.45
N LEU A 42 -19.87 6.38 -25.44
CA LEU A 42 -20.71 5.19 -25.30
C LEU A 42 -20.20 4.24 -24.21
N ILE A 43 -18.89 3.98 -24.17
CA ILE A 43 -18.30 3.10 -23.15
C ILE A 43 -18.32 3.77 -21.78
N SER A 44 -18.10 5.08 -21.70
CA SER A 44 -18.17 5.83 -20.44
C SER A 44 -19.55 5.74 -19.82
N ASP A 45 -20.61 5.91 -20.61
CA ASP A 45 -21.99 5.81 -20.13
C ASP A 45 -22.35 4.39 -19.68
N ILE A 46 -21.86 3.37 -20.39
CA ILE A 46 -22.03 1.96 -20.00
C ILE A 46 -21.26 1.67 -18.70
N ALA A 47 -20.02 2.13 -18.58
CA ALA A 47 -19.18 1.97 -17.40
C ALA A 47 -19.79 2.66 -16.16
N ASP A 48 -20.25 3.90 -16.30
CA ASP A 48 -20.91 4.65 -15.23
C ASP A 48 -22.16 3.94 -14.73
N ASN A 49 -23.00 3.45 -15.64
CA ASN A 49 -24.21 2.72 -15.28
C ASN A 49 -23.90 1.37 -14.61
N LEU A 50 -22.84 0.68 -15.06
CA LEU A 50 -22.37 -0.56 -14.42
C LEU A 50 -21.82 -0.30 -13.01
N ILE A 51 -21.01 0.75 -12.81
CA ILE A 51 -20.48 1.12 -11.49
C ILE A 51 -21.61 1.51 -10.54
N ARG A 52 -22.52 2.39 -10.98
CA ARG A 52 -23.69 2.78 -10.18
C ARG A 52 -24.58 1.58 -9.85
N GLY A 53 -24.78 0.68 -10.82
CA GLY A 53 -25.56 -0.54 -10.64
C GLY A 53 -24.91 -1.53 -9.66
N TYR A 54 -23.59 -1.71 -9.74
CA TYR A 54 -22.81 -2.56 -8.83
C TYR A 54 -22.91 -2.08 -7.38
N HIS A 55 -22.82 -0.77 -7.16
CA HIS A 55 -22.91 -0.19 -5.82
C HIS A 55 -24.36 -0.01 -5.33
N GLY A 56 -25.33 0.23 -6.22
CA GLY A 56 -26.71 0.53 -5.88
C GLY A 56 -27.67 -0.66 -5.81
N ASN A 57 -27.33 -1.81 -6.40
CA ASN A 57 -28.23 -2.97 -6.45
C ASN A 57 -27.52 -4.30 -6.12
N LYS A 58 -27.98 -4.97 -5.05
CA LYS A 58 -27.43 -6.26 -4.59
C LYS A 58 -27.60 -7.39 -5.60
N ILE A 59 -28.67 -7.39 -6.40
CA ILE A 59 -28.93 -8.41 -7.42
C ILE A 59 -27.97 -8.21 -8.59
N LEU A 60 -27.82 -6.96 -9.04
CA LEU A 60 -26.89 -6.63 -10.12
C LEU A 60 -25.44 -6.90 -9.71
N ARG A 61 -25.07 -6.59 -8.46
CA ARG A 61 -23.78 -6.96 -7.88
C ARG A 61 -23.51 -8.46 -7.96
N LYS A 62 -24.43 -9.30 -7.45
CA LYS A 62 -24.28 -10.77 -7.51
C LYS A 62 -24.17 -11.29 -8.94
N LEU A 63 -24.91 -10.72 -9.87
CA LEU A 63 -24.87 -11.11 -11.28
C LEU A 63 -23.54 -10.70 -11.93
N MET A 64 -23.01 -9.52 -11.60
CA MET A 64 -21.70 -9.04 -12.03
C MET A 64 -20.55 -9.86 -11.42
N ASP A 65 -20.64 -10.20 -10.14
CA ASP A 65 -19.67 -11.06 -9.46
C ASP A 65 -19.64 -12.47 -10.06
N MET A 66 -20.81 -13.05 -10.36
CA MET A 66 -20.95 -14.35 -11.02
C MET A 66 -20.34 -14.36 -12.43
N LEU A 67 -20.47 -13.25 -13.17
CA LEU A 67 -19.86 -13.09 -14.50
C LEU A 67 -18.37 -12.72 -14.45
N GLY A 68 -17.77 -12.61 -13.26
CA GLY A 68 -16.37 -12.24 -13.09
C GLY A 68 -16.07 -10.78 -13.47
N MET A 69 -17.08 -9.90 -13.46
CA MET A 69 -16.93 -8.50 -13.90
C MET A 69 -16.03 -7.68 -12.99
N ALA A 70 -15.87 -8.06 -11.72
CA ALA A 70 -14.83 -7.48 -10.86
C ALA A 70 -13.42 -7.61 -11.49
N LYS A 71 -13.17 -8.71 -12.21
CA LYS A 71 -11.94 -8.95 -12.96
C LYS A 71 -11.87 -8.12 -14.25
N LEU A 72 -13.00 -7.87 -14.91
CA LEU A 72 -13.07 -7.00 -16.09
C LEU A 72 -12.82 -5.52 -15.74
N VAL A 73 -13.40 -5.02 -14.64
CA VAL A 73 -13.18 -3.64 -14.15
C VAL A 73 -11.71 -3.42 -13.79
N THR A 74 -11.06 -4.41 -13.16
CA THR A 74 -9.64 -4.34 -12.76
C THR A 74 -8.66 -4.63 -13.90
N HIS A 75 -9.07 -5.32 -14.97
CA HIS A 75 -8.32 -5.47 -16.22
C HIS A 75 -8.83 -4.54 -17.34
N THR A 76 -9.53 -3.46 -17.01
CA THR A 76 -9.90 -2.48 -18.03
C THR A 76 -8.65 -1.79 -18.57
N PRO A 77 -8.64 -1.38 -19.85
CA PRO A 77 -7.60 -0.51 -20.41
C PRO A 77 -7.49 0.86 -19.71
N PHE A 78 -8.33 1.12 -18.70
CA PHE A 78 -8.29 2.31 -17.85
C PHE A 78 -7.26 2.22 -16.72
N PHE A 79 -6.76 1.02 -16.39
CA PHE A 79 -5.70 0.82 -15.41
C PHE A 79 -4.50 0.12 -16.04
N THR A 80 -3.67 0.89 -16.74
CA THR A 80 -2.34 0.42 -17.16
C THR A 80 -1.40 0.48 -15.97
N LEU A 81 -0.84 -0.66 -15.58
CA LEU A 81 0.28 -0.67 -14.65
C LEU A 81 1.45 0.14 -15.24
N PRO A 82 2.17 0.94 -14.42
CA PRO A 82 3.36 1.62 -14.90
C PRO A 82 4.40 0.63 -15.43
N THR A 83 5.29 1.07 -16.32
CA THR A 83 6.40 0.23 -16.79
C THR A 83 7.27 -0.20 -15.62
N GLN A 84 7.95 -1.36 -15.74
CA GLN A 84 8.88 -1.82 -14.70
C GLN A 84 9.94 -0.76 -14.36
N GLU A 85 10.44 -0.04 -15.37
CA GLU A 85 11.38 1.07 -15.19
C GLU A 85 10.82 2.17 -14.28
N PHE A 86 9.57 2.61 -14.52
CA PHE A 86 8.91 3.61 -13.69
C PHE A 86 8.65 3.11 -12.27
N GLN A 87 8.28 1.85 -12.12
CA GLN A 87 8.11 1.22 -10.80
C GLN A 87 9.42 1.23 -10.02
N HIS A 88 10.55 0.86 -10.63
CA HIS A 88 11.85 0.87 -9.98
C HIS A 88 12.30 2.29 -9.60
N GLU A 89 12.11 3.26 -10.49
CA GLU A 89 12.45 4.66 -10.20
C GLU A 89 11.61 5.21 -9.05
N LEU A 90 10.30 4.91 -9.02
CA LEU A 90 9.38 5.27 -7.94
C LEU A 90 9.81 4.66 -6.61
N LEU A 91 10.06 3.35 -6.60
CA LEU A 91 10.50 2.63 -5.41
C LEU A 91 11.82 3.20 -4.88
N ASN A 92 12.79 3.48 -5.74
CA ASN A 92 14.08 4.08 -5.34
C ASN A 92 13.95 5.48 -4.71
N LYS A 93 12.92 6.26 -5.09
CA LYS A 93 12.65 7.56 -4.43
C LYS A 93 11.97 7.41 -3.08
N ILE A 94 11.23 6.32 -2.87
CA ILE A 94 10.62 5.97 -1.58
C ILE A 94 11.71 5.41 -0.64
N ASP A 95 12.71 4.70 -1.18
CA ASP A 95 13.69 3.88 -0.44
C ASP A 95 14.79 4.65 0.33
N ARG A 96 14.48 5.83 0.86
CA ARG A 96 15.41 6.62 1.70
C ARG A 96 15.06 6.65 3.17
N GLN A 97 14.02 5.94 3.58
CA GLN A 97 13.70 5.77 4.99
C GLN A 97 14.24 4.40 5.44
N GLU A 98 14.66 4.28 6.70
CA GLU A 98 15.00 3.01 7.34
C GLU A 98 13.71 2.18 7.43
N ILE A 99 13.33 1.57 6.30
CA ILE A 99 11.98 1.07 6.12
C ILE A 99 11.89 -0.29 6.80
N ILE A 100 11.06 -0.31 7.82
CA ILE A 100 10.49 -1.52 8.39
C ILE A 100 9.79 -2.26 7.26
N ARG A 101 10.20 -3.50 6.97
CA ARG A 101 9.63 -4.30 5.88
C ARG A 101 9.13 -5.62 6.40
N VAL A 102 8.09 -6.15 5.78
CA VAL A 102 7.62 -7.51 6.02
C VAL A 102 8.01 -8.37 4.82
N ILE A 103 8.61 -9.52 5.10
CA ILE A 103 8.89 -10.59 4.14
C ILE A 103 7.96 -11.75 4.52
N SER A 104 7.07 -12.13 3.61
CA SER A 104 6.04 -13.14 3.83
C SER A 104 5.68 -13.84 2.53
N ASP A 105 5.17 -15.07 2.64
CA ASP A 105 4.69 -15.85 1.49
C ASP A 105 3.34 -15.36 0.99
N HIS A 106 2.49 -14.86 1.90
CA HIS A 106 1.18 -14.30 1.57
C HIS A 106 1.09 -12.80 1.90
N PRO A 107 0.17 -12.05 1.28
CA PRO A 107 0.06 -10.60 1.48
C PRO A 107 -0.20 -10.22 2.95
N VAL A 108 0.61 -9.29 3.44
CA VAL A 108 0.49 -8.68 4.77
C VAL A 108 0.40 -7.17 4.60
N LEU A 109 -0.60 -6.56 5.25
CA LEU A 109 -0.63 -5.10 5.39
C LEU A 109 0.36 -4.70 6.48
N ILE A 110 1.15 -3.67 6.20
CA ILE A 110 1.93 -2.96 7.22
C ILE A 110 1.42 -1.53 7.33
N ASP A 111 1.18 -1.08 8.56
CA ASP A 111 0.89 0.31 8.87
C ASP A 111 1.79 0.77 10.04
N LEU A 112 2.36 1.97 9.92
CA LEU A 112 3.41 2.48 10.80
C LEU A 112 2.92 3.73 11.51
N TRP A 113 2.74 3.62 12.83
CA TRP A 113 2.21 4.68 13.66
C TRP A 113 3.31 5.18 14.59
N LYS A 114 3.69 6.45 14.45
CA LYS A 114 4.69 7.07 15.31
C LYS A 114 4.01 8.02 16.28
N ASN A 115 4.11 7.74 17.57
CA ASN A 115 3.70 8.64 18.64
C ASN A 115 4.95 9.13 19.40
N GLU A 116 4.97 10.39 19.83
CA GLU A 116 6.07 10.93 20.64
C GLU A 116 6.18 10.23 22.00
N SER A 117 5.05 9.76 22.55
CA SER A 117 4.97 9.14 23.88
C SER A 117 5.27 7.64 23.87
N ASP A 118 4.76 6.93 22.87
CA ASP A 118 4.70 5.46 22.87
C ASP A 118 5.65 4.80 21.85
N GLY A 119 6.48 5.61 21.17
CA GLY A 119 7.43 5.12 20.18
C GLY A 119 6.79 4.77 18.84
N LEU A 120 7.33 3.75 18.18
CA LEU A 120 6.90 3.32 16.85
C LEU A 120 6.08 2.03 16.97
N HIS A 121 4.83 2.08 16.51
CA HIS A 121 3.92 0.94 16.48
C HIS A 121 3.82 0.44 15.05
N ILE A 122 3.99 -0.86 14.88
CA ILE A 122 3.95 -1.52 13.58
C ILE A 122 2.73 -2.43 13.60
N HIS A 123 1.71 -2.05 12.85
CA HIS A 123 0.45 -2.77 12.75
C HIS A 123 0.53 -3.72 11.56
N LEU A 124 0.25 -4.99 11.81
CA LEU A 124 0.38 -6.08 10.85
C LEU A 124 -0.96 -6.76 10.69
N VAL A 125 -1.48 -6.84 9.45
CA VAL A 125 -2.72 -7.55 9.13
C VAL A 125 -2.42 -8.65 8.13
N ASN A 126 -2.79 -9.88 8.48
CA ASN A 126 -2.73 -11.00 7.56
C ASN A 126 -3.99 -11.05 6.70
N TYR A 127 -3.84 -10.99 5.37
CA TYR A 127 -4.96 -11.19 4.45
C TYR A 127 -5.13 -12.64 3.99
N HIS A 128 -4.25 -13.54 4.42
CA HIS A 128 -4.39 -14.97 4.18
C HIS A 128 -5.42 -15.59 5.15
N ALA A 129 -6.09 -16.65 4.71
CA ALA A 129 -7.11 -17.34 5.50
C ALA A 129 -6.53 -18.17 6.66
N GLN A 130 -5.21 -18.36 6.68
CA GLN A 130 -4.49 -19.13 7.69
C GLN A 130 -3.33 -18.30 8.22
N LYS A 131 -2.98 -18.55 9.48
CA LYS A 131 -1.77 -18.05 10.11
C LYS A 131 -0.52 -18.34 9.26
N GLN A 132 0.41 -17.40 9.25
CA GLN A 132 1.67 -17.52 8.51
C GLN A 132 2.85 -17.01 9.34
N GLU A 133 4.02 -17.59 9.10
CA GLU A 133 5.28 -17.04 9.60
C GLU A 133 5.70 -15.86 8.73
N ILE A 134 6.06 -14.75 9.34
CA ILE A 134 6.59 -13.58 8.66
C ILE A 134 7.96 -13.20 9.22
N LYS A 135 8.78 -12.55 8.39
CA LYS A 135 10.02 -11.92 8.83
C LYS A 135 9.89 -10.42 8.73
N LEU A 136 9.92 -9.76 9.87
CA LEU A 136 9.90 -8.31 10.01
C LEU A 136 11.33 -7.79 10.01
N LYS A 137 11.72 -7.07 8.97
CA LYS A 137 13.00 -6.37 8.87
C LYS A 137 12.92 -5.05 9.64
N ILE A 138 13.80 -4.86 10.61
CA ILE A 138 13.80 -3.74 11.58
C ILE A 138 15.24 -3.43 11.98
N PRO A 139 15.50 -2.27 12.61
CA PRO A 139 16.84 -1.94 13.11
C PRO A 139 17.35 -2.98 14.13
N ASP A 140 18.63 -3.34 14.01
CA ASP A 140 19.36 -4.17 14.97
C ASP A 140 19.32 -3.55 16.37
N ASN A 141 19.53 -4.39 17.40
CA ASN A 141 19.55 -3.97 18.81
C ASN A 141 18.24 -3.28 19.25
N SER A 142 17.12 -3.81 18.78
CA SER A 142 15.79 -3.35 19.15
C SER A 142 15.07 -4.36 20.02
N ILE A 143 14.10 -3.87 20.80
CA ILE A 143 13.16 -4.67 21.56
C ILE A 143 11.81 -4.49 20.89
N ILE A 144 11.14 -5.60 20.58
CA ILE A 144 9.76 -5.60 20.11
C ILE A 144 8.88 -6.21 21.18
N THR A 145 7.80 -5.53 21.53
CA THR A 145 6.66 -6.14 22.24
C THR A 145 5.55 -6.44 21.24
N VAL A 146 5.22 -7.71 21.06
CA VAL A 146 4.17 -8.18 20.16
C VAL A 146 2.87 -8.34 20.95
N ILE A 147 1.81 -7.69 20.48
CA ILE A 147 0.46 -7.73 21.04
C ILE A 147 -0.47 -8.29 19.97
N SER A 148 -1.11 -9.42 20.25
CA SER A 148 -2.09 -10.05 19.36
C SER A 148 -3.41 -10.25 20.11
N PRO A 149 -4.59 -10.12 19.47
CA PRO A 149 -5.89 -10.21 20.15
C PRO A 149 -6.12 -11.47 20.98
N GLU A 150 -5.50 -12.59 20.60
CA GLU A 150 -5.69 -13.91 21.23
C GLU A 150 -4.47 -14.41 22.02
N GLN A 151 -3.38 -13.64 22.06
CA GLN A 151 -2.13 -14.05 22.72
C GLN A 151 -1.75 -13.07 23.82
N GLN A 152 -1.10 -13.57 24.87
CA GLN A 152 -0.46 -12.69 25.84
C GLN A 152 0.68 -11.92 25.17
N GLU A 153 0.91 -10.71 25.66
CA GLU A 153 2.00 -9.87 25.18
C GLU A 153 3.34 -10.63 25.27
N HIS A 154 4.10 -10.60 24.18
CA HIS A 154 5.39 -11.28 24.11
C HIS A 154 6.49 -10.30 23.73
N GLU A 155 7.53 -10.21 24.55
CA GLU A 155 8.70 -9.38 24.29
C GLU A 155 9.80 -10.19 23.63
N MET A 156 10.37 -9.65 22.56
CA MET A 156 11.44 -10.23 21.77
C MET A 156 12.62 -9.26 21.71
N HIS A 157 13.81 -9.74 22.07
CA HIS A 157 15.06 -9.01 21.89
C HIS A 157 15.66 -9.36 20.54
N ILE A 158 15.86 -8.35 19.70
CA ILE A 158 16.28 -8.51 18.32
C ILE A 158 17.76 -8.16 18.21
N THR A 159 18.57 -9.20 17.99
CA THR A 159 20.04 -9.10 17.84
C THR A 159 20.50 -9.02 16.40
N SER A 160 19.57 -9.11 15.44
CA SER A 160 19.81 -9.05 13.99
C SER A 160 18.86 -8.06 13.33
N ASP A 161 18.96 -7.85 12.01
CA ASP A 161 18.07 -6.94 11.28
C ASP A 161 16.68 -7.51 11.02
N THR A 162 16.38 -8.70 11.56
CA THR A 162 15.11 -9.40 11.35
C THR A 162 14.54 -10.02 12.62
N ALA A 163 13.22 -9.93 12.76
CA ALA A 163 12.43 -10.64 13.75
C ALA A 163 11.47 -11.61 13.04
N THR A 164 11.38 -12.85 13.52
CA THR A 164 10.45 -13.85 12.97
C THR A 164 9.24 -13.96 13.90
N LEU A 165 8.04 -13.83 13.38
CA LEU A 165 6.81 -13.91 14.17
C LEU A 165 5.70 -14.67 13.43
N GLU A 166 4.87 -15.38 14.19
CA GLU A 166 3.65 -16.00 13.67
C GLU A 166 2.53 -14.96 13.66
N LEU A 167 2.04 -14.61 12.47
CA LEU A 167 0.94 -13.67 12.27
C LEU A 167 -0.33 -14.45 11.94
N ASP A 168 -1.32 -14.42 12.84
CA ASP A 168 -2.63 -15.02 12.61
C ASP A 168 -3.55 -14.07 11.82
N LEU A 169 -4.37 -13.24 12.47
CA LEU A 169 -5.18 -12.23 11.79
C LEU A 169 -4.54 -10.84 11.86
N TYR A 170 -4.08 -10.46 13.06
CA TYR A 170 -3.62 -9.12 13.36
C TYR A 170 -2.67 -9.10 14.55
N SER A 171 -1.59 -8.33 14.45
CA SER A 171 -0.65 -8.08 15.55
C SER A 171 -0.15 -6.65 15.52
N ILE A 172 0.13 -6.11 16.71
CA ILE A 172 0.78 -4.81 16.91
C ILE A 172 2.17 -5.09 17.48
N CYS A 173 3.21 -4.58 16.82
CA CYS A 173 4.58 -4.66 17.30
C CYS A 173 5.03 -3.27 17.79
N LEU A 174 5.29 -3.15 19.08
CA LEU A 174 5.82 -1.94 19.70
C LEU A 174 7.34 -1.98 19.64
N LEU A 175 7.95 -1.08 18.87
CA LEU A 175 9.40 -1.04 18.68
C LEU A 175 10.06 -0.04 19.64
N LYS A 176 11.02 -0.52 20.44
CA LYS A 176 11.94 0.30 21.23
C LYS A 176 13.37 0.06 20.73
N ILE A 177 14.06 1.13 20.35
CA ILE A 177 15.47 1.06 19.92
C ILE A 177 16.35 1.23 21.16
N ASN A 178 17.19 0.25 21.49
CA ASN A 178 18.17 0.41 22.56
C ASN A 178 19.29 1.32 22.06
N LYS A 179 19.37 2.53 22.62
CA LYS A 179 20.42 3.51 22.29
C LYS A 179 21.77 3.22 22.96
N GLU A 180 21.93 2.09 23.66
CA GLU A 180 23.06 1.83 24.57
C GLU A 180 24.31 1.23 23.92
N PHE A 181 24.30 0.92 22.62
CA PHE A 181 25.51 0.46 21.92
C PHE A 181 25.84 1.39 20.75
N LYS A 182 26.60 2.44 21.06
CA LYS A 182 27.37 3.23 20.09
C LYS A 182 28.85 2.98 20.29
#